data_AF-A0A3M2BRS4-F1
#
_entry.id   AF-A0A3M2BRS4-F1
#
_cell.length_a   1.000
_cell.length_b   1.000
_cell.length_c   1.000
_cell.angle_alpha   90.00
_cell.angle_beta   90.00
_cell.angle_gamma   90.00
#
_symmetry.space_group_name_H-M   'P 1'
#
loop_
_entity.id
_entity.type
_entity.pdbx_description
1 polymer ?
#
loop_
_entity_poly.entity_id
_entity_poly.type
_entity_poly.pdbx_seq_one_letter_code
_entity_poly.pdbx_strand_id
1 'polypeptide(L)'
;MFENLRRAFREAVDNFKEELGRDDVPEAVNRLLAGMRDEVTDAQAQVRKLEEDLAKARALVEEEERQLATCRRRETLARDIGDEETVRIALEYAERHERRLEAFRHKVVAFEEELTVRRAEVQEMLQALKKAQSNRDILAAQAGRTDAREAVSAADDLFAELDRMAEKMGSADDRTAAEREVDALFDEFGPDAEPPSPAPEMDVDARLEALKRAMGKDG
;
A
#
# COMPACT_ATOMS: atom_id res chain seq x y z
N MET A 1 0.28 -13.13 1.26
CA MET A 1 0.50 -12.09 0.24
C MET A 1 2.00 -11.86 -0.02
N PHE A 2 2.81 -11.45 0.97
CA PHE A 2 4.28 -11.39 0.85
C PHE A 2 5.00 -12.75 0.86
N GLU A 3 4.30 -13.88 0.85
CA GLU A 3 4.92 -15.20 1.00
C GLU A 3 5.79 -15.57 -0.20
N ASN A 4 5.39 -15.14 -1.40
CA ASN A 4 6.20 -15.33 -2.59
C ASN A 4 7.47 -14.48 -2.55
N LEU A 5 7.36 -13.22 -2.14
CA LEU A 5 8.49 -12.30 -2.01
C LEU A 5 9.44 -12.73 -0.88
N ARG A 6 8.89 -13.18 0.25
CA ARG A 6 9.64 -13.75 1.37
C ARG A 6 10.32 -15.06 1.02
N ARG A 7 9.66 -15.93 0.25
CA ARG A 7 10.24 -17.19 -0.23
C ARG A 7 11.37 -16.92 -1.22
N ALA A 8 11.15 -16.05 -2.20
CA ALA A 8 12.17 -15.64 -3.15
C ALA A 8 13.37 -14.98 -2.45
N PHE A 9 13.12 -14.19 -1.41
CA PHE A 9 14.17 -13.59 -0.60
C PHE A 9 14.91 -14.63 0.25
N ARG A 10 14.19 -15.55 0.88
CA ARG A 10 14.80 -16.63 1.69
C ARG A 10 15.65 -17.53 0.81
N GLU A 11 15.17 -17.89 -0.36
CA GLU A 11 15.90 -18.66 -1.37
C GLU A 11 17.12 -17.90 -1.92
N ALA A 12 17.01 -16.59 -2.13
CA ALA A 12 18.14 -15.73 -2.49
C ALA A 12 19.17 -15.60 -1.37
N VAL A 13 18.74 -15.52 -0.11
CA VAL A 13 19.60 -15.45 1.08
C VAL A 13 20.26 -16.80 1.37
N ASP A 14 19.57 -17.91 1.13
CA ASP A 14 20.09 -19.26 1.31
C ASP A 14 21.13 -19.59 0.23
N ASN A 15 20.86 -19.24 -1.04
CA ASN A 15 21.87 -19.27 -2.11
C ASN A 15 23.07 -18.35 -1.78
N PHE A 16 22.81 -17.16 -1.22
CA PHE A 16 23.84 -16.21 -0.79
C PHE A 16 24.71 -16.75 0.38
N LYS A 17 24.11 -17.51 1.30
CA LYS A 17 24.84 -18.21 2.38
C LYS A 17 25.75 -19.32 1.82
N GLU A 18 25.42 -19.91 0.67
CA GLU A 18 26.21 -20.95 0.01
C GLU A 18 27.34 -20.44 -0.91
N GLU A 19 27.21 -19.28 -1.57
CA GLU A 19 28.01 -18.97 -2.80
C GLU A 19 29.14 -17.90 -2.70
N LEU A 20 29.60 -17.52 -1.50
CA LEU A 20 30.70 -16.55 -1.19
C LEU A 20 30.40 -15.03 -1.36
N GLY A 21 30.72 -14.27 -0.29
CA GLY A 21 30.98 -12.82 -0.34
C GLY A 21 30.07 -11.97 0.53
N ARG A 22 30.50 -11.65 1.76
CA ARG A 22 29.78 -10.84 2.78
C ARG A 22 29.42 -9.40 2.37
N ASP A 23 29.75 -8.97 1.16
CA ASP A 23 29.63 -7.59 0.72
C ASP A 23 28.28 -7.24 0.07
N ASP A 24 27.44 -8.23 -0.33
CA ASP A 24 26.17 -7.96 -1.05
C ASP A 24 24.87 -8.05 -0.20
N VAL A 25 24.96 -8.40 1.09
CA VAL A 25 23.78 -8.45 2.01
C VAL A 25 22.99 -7.14 2.03
N PRO A 26 23.63 -5.96 2.13
CA PRO A 26 22.90 -4.70 2.18
C PRO A 26 22.11 -4.43 0.89
N GLU A 27 22.63 -4.85 -0.27
CA GLU A 27 21.99 -4.61 -1.57
C GLU A 27 20.75 -5.50 -1.76
N ALA A 28 20.81 -6.78 -1.36
CA ALA A 28 19.67 -7.69 -1.44
C ALA A 28 18.50 -7.23 -0.54
N VAL A 29 18.80 -6.76 0.68
CA VAL A 29 17.79 -6.20 1.60
C VAL A 29 17.19 -4.91 1.02
N ASN A 30 18.00 -4.03 0.44
CA ASN A 30 17.51 -2.82 -0.21
C ASN A 30 16.58 -3.13 -1.39
N ARG A 31 16.90 -4.15 -2.18
CA ARG A 31 16.07 -4.61 -3.31
C ARG A 31 14.74 -5.19 -2.84
N LEU A 32 14.74 -5.98 -1.75
CA LEU A 32 13.50 -6.48 -1.14
C LEU A 32 12.62 -5.32 -0.64
N LEU A 33 13.21 -4.36 0.08
CA LEU A 33 12.48 -3.20 0.58
C LEU A 33 11.91 -2.34 -0.56
N ALA A 34 12.61 -2.23 -1.69
CA ALA A 34 12.09 -1.60 -2.89
C ALA A 34 10.87 -2.35 -3.43
N GLY A 35 10.97 -3.68 -3.61
CA GLY A 35 9.84 -4.49 -4.06
C GLY A 35 8.62 -4.44 -3.13
N MET A 36 8.84 -4.39 -1.81
CA MET A 36 7.75 -4.19 -0.84
C MET A 36 7.09 -2.81 -0.96
N ARG A 37 7.86 -1.75 -1.26
CA ARG A 37 7.31 -0.41 -1.54
C ARG A 37 6.49 -0.39 -2.81
N ASP A 38 6.97 -1.05 -3.86
CA ASP A 38 6.27 -1.13 -5.14
C ASP A 38 4.92 -1.85 -4.97
N GLU A 39 4.90 -3.00 -4.27
CA GLU A 39 3.66 -3.74 -3.99
C GLU A 39 2.65 -2.92 -3.15
N VAL A 40 3.13 -2.16 -2.16
CA VAL A 40 2.28 -1.23 -1.38
C VAL A 40 1.69 -0.15 -2.27
N THR A 41 2.52 0.45 -3.14
CA THR A 41 2.11 1.52 -4.05
C THR A 41 1.05 1.03 -5.03
N ASP A 42 1.26 -0.15 -5.61
CA ASP A 42 0.29 -0.78 -6.51
C ASP A 42 -1.04 -1.08 -5.81
N ALA A 43 -0.99 -1.59 -4.58
CA ALA A 43 -2.19 -1.85 -3.80
C ALA A 43 -2.94 -0.56 -3.44
N GLN A 44 -2.24 0.52 -3.11
CA GLN A 44 -2.83 1.83 -2.87
C GLN A 44 -3.48 2.40 -4.15
N ALA A 45 -2.85 2.23 -5.32
CA ALA A 45 -3.44 2.63 -6.59
C ALA A 45 -4.74 1.85 -6.88
N GLN A 46 -4.80 0.57 -6.54
CA GLN A 46 -6.02 -0.23 -6.63
C GLN A 46 -7.13 0.27 -5.69
N VAL A 47 -6.78 0.64 -4.45
CA VAL A 47 -7.75 1.24 -3.50
C VAL A 47 -8.34 2.53 -4.08
N ARG A 48 -7.50 3.45 -4.60
CA ARG A 48 -7.97 4.70 -5.21
C ARG A 48 -8.91 4.45 -6.38
N LYS A 49 -8.58 3.50 -7.25
CA LYS A 49 -9.44 3.13 -8.36
C LYS A 49 -10.81 2.59 -7.88
N LEU A 50 -10.82 1.77 -6.83
CA LEU A 50 -12.05 1.28 -6.22
C LEU A 50 -12.88 2.41 -5.60
N GLU A 51 -12.24 3.40 -4.97
CA GLU A 51 -12.93 4.60 -4.45
C GLU A 51 -13.59 5.42 -5.56
N GLU A 52 -12.89 5.61 -6.69
CA GLU A 52 -13.46 6.27 -7.87
C GLU A 52 -14.65 5.49 -8.44
N ASP A 53 -14.53 4.16 -8.54
CA ASP A 53 -15.60 3.32 -9.07
C ASP A 53 -16.81 3.27 -8.12
N LEU A 54 -16.60 3.31 -6.80
CA LEU A 54 -17.65 3.52 -5.80
C LEU A 54 -18.34 4.87 -5.97
N ALA A 55 -17.58 5.95 -6.15
CA ALA A 55 -18.14 7.29 -6.37
C ALA A 55 -19.00 7.33 -7.65
N LYS A 56 -18.53 6.73 -8.75
CA LYS A 56 -19.31 6.59 -9.99
C LYS A 56 -20.58 5.77 -9.77
N ALA A 57 -20.49 4.65 -9.04
CA ALA A 57 -21.66 3.80 -8.76
C ALA A 57 -22.72 4.54 -7.94
N ARG A 58 -22.31 5.33 -6.93
CA ARG A 58 -23.22 6.18 -6.15
C ARG A 58 -23.88 7.27 -7.01
N ALA A 59 -23.12 7.93 -7.89
CA ALA A 59 -23.69 8.91 -8.81
C ALA A 59 -24.72 8.28 -9.77
N LEU A 60 -24.49 7.05 -10.22
CA LEU A 60 -25.45 6.28 -11.03
C LEU A 60 -26.71 5.92 -10.24
N VAL A 61 -26.59 5.54 -8.96
CA VAL A 61 -27.74 5.32 -8.07
C VAL A 61 -28.61 6.58 -8.00
N GLU A 62 -28.01 7.74 -7.71
CA GLU A 62 -28.75 9.01 -7.62
C GLU A 62 -29.44 9.38 -8.94
N GLU A 63 -28.78 9.15 -10.08
CA GLU A 63 -29.35 9.44 -11.39
C GLU A 63 -30.55 8.52 -11.69
N GLU A 64 -30.42 7.21 -11.46
CA GLU A 64 -31.53 6.28 -11.65
C GLU A 64 -32.71 6.59 -10.73
N GLU A 65 -32.47 7.03 -9.48
CA GLU A 65 -33.53 7.49 -8.57
C GLU A 65 -34.25 8.72 -9.10
N ARG A 66 -33.52 9.70 -9.65
CA ARG A 66 -34.11 10.89 -10.29
C ARG A 66 -34.96 10.52 -11.50
N GLN A 67 -34.48 9.60 -12.32
CA GLN A 67 -35.21 9.14 -13.51
C GLN A 67 -36.47 8.35 -13.12
N LEU A 68 -36.36 7.45 -12.16
CA LEU A 68 -37.51 6.70 -11.63
C LEU A 68 -38.58 7.64 -11.08
N ALA A 69 -38.19 8.63 -10.27
CA ALA A 69 -39.11 9.63 -9.75
C ALA A 69 -39.80 10.42 -10.88
N THR A 70 -39.09 10.71 -11.97
CA THR A 70 -39.64 11.37 -13.16
C THR A 70 -40.65 10.49 -13.88
N CYS A 71 -40.37 9.20 -14.07
CA CYS A 71 -41.31 8.23 -14.64
C CYS A 71 -42.58 8.13 -13.80
N ARG A 72 -42.46 8.02 -12.47
CA ARG A 72 -43.61 7.95 -11.54
C ARG A 72 -44.48 9.21 -11.55
N ARG A 73 -43.86 10.40 -11.63
CA ARG A 73 -44.60 11.66 -11.79
C ARG A 73 -45.37 11.71 -13.11
N ARG A 74 -44.72 11.31 -14.22
CA ARG A 74 -45.36 11.27 -15.55
C ARG A 74 -46.50 10.26 -15.62
N GLU A 75 -46.32 9.10 -15.00
CA GLU A 75 -47.36 8.06 -14.86
C GLU A 75 -48.61 8.63 -14.16
N THR A 76 -48.42 9.37 -13.07
CA THR A 76 -49.52 9.96 -12.30
C THR A 76 -50.25 11.03 -13.11
N LEU A 77 -49.51 11.95 -13.73
CA LEU A 77 -50.09 13.00 -14.58
C LEU A 77 -50.86 12.43 -15.78
N ALA A 78 -50.32 11.40 -16.43
CA ALA A 78 -50.97 10.74 -17.56
C ALA A 78 -52.25 10.02 -17.14
N ARG A 79 -52.23 9.38 -15.97
CA ARG A 79 -53.41 8.73 -15.38
C ARG A 79 -54.52 9.75 -15.09
N ASP A 80 -54.18 10.92 -14.56
CA ASP A 80 -55.15 11.97 -14.21
C ASP A 80 -55.89 12.53 -15.45
N ILE A 81 -55.26 12.48 -16.63
CA ILE A 81 -55.85 12.94 -17.90
C ILE A 81 -56.39 11.79 -18.77
N GLY A 82 -56.30 10.55 -18.33
CA GLY A 82 -56.76 9.37 -19.07
C GLY A 82 -55.89 8.97 -20.27
N ASP A 83 -54.62 9.36 -20.30
CA ASP A 83 -53.67 8.95 -21.34
C ASP A 83 -53.04 7.59 -20.98
N GLU A 84 -53.74 6.52 -21.37
CA GLU A 84 -53.34 5.14 -21.06
C GLU A 84 -52.01 4.73 -21.74
N GLU A 85 -51.69 5.28 -22.91
CA GLU A 85 -50.46 4.95 -23.62
C GLU A 85 -49.25 5.51 -22.88
N THR A 86 -49.31 6.77 -22.45
CA THR A 86 -48.25 7.38 -21.65
C THR A 86 -48.09 6.71 -20.29
N VAL A 87 -49.20 6.29 -19.64
CA VAL A 87 -49.13 5.50 -18.40
C VAL A 87 -48.35 4.20 -18.62
N ARG A 88 -48.68 3.45 -19.68
CA ARG A 88 -48.00 2.18 -20.00
C ARG A 88 -46.51 2.39 -20.23
N ILE A 89 -46.13 3.39 -21.03
CA ILE A 89 -44.72 3.69 -21.33
C ILE A 89 -44.00 4.13 -20.04
N ALA A 90 -44.60 4.98 -19.21
CA ALA A 90 -43.99 5.43 -17.96
C ALA A 90 -43.72 4.27 -17.01
N LEU A 91 -44.61 3.28 -16.93
CA LEU A 91 -44.43 2.06 -16.14
C LEU A 91 -43.28 1.18 -16.67
N GLU A 92 -43.20 0.97 -17.98
CA GLU A 92 -42.12 0.17 -18.59
C GLU A 92 -40.74 0.78 -18.31
N TYR A 93 -40.62 2.10 -18.47
CA TYR A 93 -39.38 2.80 -18.13
C TYR A 93 -39.11 2.75 -16.63
N ALA A 94 -40.11 2.96 -15.77
CA ALA A 94 -39.94 2.87 -14.32
C ALA A 94 -39.38 1.50 -13.91
N GLU A 95 -39.93 0.41 -14.43
CA GLU A 95 -39.44 -0.95 -14.16
C GLU A 95 -37.98 -1.12 -14.59
N ARG A 96 -37.59 -0.58 -15.76
CA ARG A 96 -36.20 -0.63 -16.22
C ARG A 96 -35.26 0.17 -15.31
N HIS A 97 -35.68 1.34 -14.85
CA HIS A 97 -34.92 2.16 -13.89
C HIS A 97 -34.79 1.45 -12.54
N GLU A 98 -35.86 0.80 -12.04
CA GLU A 98 -35.84 0.01 -10.80
C GLU A 98 -34.83 -1.15 -10.87
N ARG A 99 -34.84 -1.92 -11.96
CA ARG A 99 -33.87 -3.02 -12.15
C ARG A 99 -32.42 -2.52 -12.19
N ARG A 100 -32.15 -1.38 -12.85
CA ARG A 100 -30.79 -0.79 -12.87
C ARG A 100 -30.40 -0.26 -11.50
N LEU A 101 -31.32 0.39 -10.80
CA LEU A 101 -31.11 0.90 -9.44
C LEU A 101 -30.73 -0.22 -8.47
N GLU A 102 -31.43 -1.35 -8.51
CA GLU A 102 -31.09 -2.54 -7.71
C GLU A 102 -29.67 -3.04 -8.01
N ALA A 103 -29.33 -3.17 -9.30
CA ALA A 103 -27.99 -3.59 -9.71
C ALA A 103 -26.89 -2.62 -9.24
N PHE A 104 -27.11 -1.31 -9.32
CA PHE A 104 -26.13 -0.32 -8.84
C PHE A 104 -26.03 -0.29 -7.32
N ARG A 105 -27.13 -0.46 -6.58
CA ARG A 105 -27.10 -0.58 -5.12
C ARG A 105 -26.29 -1.79 -4.67
N HIS A 106 -26.48 -2.95 -5.31
CA HIS A 106 -25.64 -4.12 -5.03
C HIS A 106 -24.15 -3.86 -5.33
N LYS A 107 -23.83 -3.13 -6.41
CA LYS A 107 -22.45 -2.73 -6.70
C LYS A 107 -21.85 -1.80 -5.65
N VAL A 108 -22.62 -0.84 -5.16
CA VAL A 108 -22.17 0.07 -4.09
C VAL A 108 -21.79 -0.73 -2.84
N VAL A 109 -22.64 -1.65 -2.40
CA VAL A 109 -22.35 -2.51 -1.24
C VAL A 109 -21.11 -3.36 -1.48
N ALA A 110 -21.00 -4.01 -2.64
CA ALA A 110 -19.83 -4.82 -2.98
C ALA A 110 -18.52 -4.01 -2.98
N PHE A 111 -18.53 -2.79 -3.52
CA PHE A 111 -17.36 -1.91 -3.50
C PHE A 111 -17.00 -1.41 -2.09
N GLU A 112 -17.99 -1.13 -1.24
CA GLU A 112 -17.75 -0.75 0.16
C GLU A 112 -17.12 -1.89 0.97
N GLU A 113 -17.60 -3.11 0.77
CA GLU A 113 -17.03 -4.32 1.37
C GLU A 113 -15.59 -4.56 0.86
N GLU A 114 -15.36 -4.49 -0.45
CA GLU A 114 -14.02 -4.66 -1.03
C GLU A 114 -13.05 -3.59 -0.55
N LEU A 115 -13.47 -2.32 -0.49
CA LEU A 115 -12.64 -1.24 0.04
C LEU A 115 -12.25 -1.46 1.49
N THR A 116 -13.17 -1.98 2.31
CA THR A 116 -12.87 -2.29 3.72
C THR A 116 -11.76 -3.32 3.83
N VAL A 117 -11.82 -4.37 3.00
CA VAL A 117 -10.79 -5.42 2.97
C VAL A 117 -9.47 -4.86 2.43
N ARG A 118 -9.48 -4.18 1.27
CA ARG A 118 -8.25 -3.68 0.63
C ARG A 118 -7.55 -2.61 1.45
N ARG A 119 -8.29 -1.73 2.13
CA ARG A 119 -7.69 -0.76 3.05
C ARG A 119 -7.01 -1.47 4.21
N ALA A 120 -7.65 -2.48 4.82
CA ALA A 120 -7.01 -3.27 5.87
C ALA A 120 -5.76 -4.00 5.37
N GLU A 121 -5.77 -4.55 4.16
CA GLU A 121 -4.57 -5.18 3.57
C GLU A 121 -3.44 -4.16 3.38
N VAL A 122 -3.71 -2.96 2.84
CA VAL A 122 -2.70 -1.89 2.69
C VAL A 122 -2.10 -1.49 4.03
N GLN A 123 -2.92 -1.39 5.08
CA GLN A 123 -2.46 -1.12 6.45
C GLN A 123 -1.46 -2.18 6.92
N GLU A 124 -1.82 -3.45 6.76
CA GLU A 124 -0.94 -4.57 7.13
C GLU A 124 0.37 -4.55 6.34
N MET A 125 0.30 -4.21 5.04
CA MET A 125 1.49 -4.09 4.19
C MET A 125 2.43 -2.96 4.63
N LEU A 126 1.88 -1.80 4.97
CA LEU A 126 2.67 -0.67 5.48
C LEU A 126 3.30 -0.97 6.84
N GLN A 127 2.58 -1.64 7.74
CA GLN A 127 3.16 -2.11 9.01
C GLN A 127 4.30 -3.11 8.79
N ALA A 128 4.15 -4.04 7.85
CA ALA A 128 5.20 -4.99 7.50
C ALA A 128 6.43 -4.29 6.91
N LEU A 129 6.23 -3.28 6.06
CA LEU A 129 7.31 -2.47 5.48
C LEU A 129 8.06 -1.67 6.55
N LYS A 130 7.35 -0.98 7.45
CA LYS A 130 7.95 -0.19 8.55
C LYS A 130 8.80 -1.06 9.47
N LYS A 131 8.32 -2.26 9.78
CA LYS A 131 9.08 -3.25 10.56
C LYS A 131 10.34 -3.72 9.82
N ALA A 132 10.21 -4.04 8.53
CA ALA A 132 11.35 -4.47 7.71
C ALA A 132 12.44 -3.38 7.60
N GLN A 133 12.05 -2.12 7.46
CA GLN A 133 12.96 -0.97 7.48
C GLN A 133 13.67 -0.82 8.84
N SER A 134 12.92 -0.88 9.95
CA SER A 134 13.49 -0.78 11.30
C SER A 134 14.53 -1.88 11.56
N ASN A 135 14.24 -3.11 11.12
CA ASN A 135 15.16 -4.23 11.24
C ASN A 135 16.44 -4.02 10.41
N ARG A 136 16.32 -3.48 9.19
CA ARG A 136 17.46 -3.11 8.36
C ARG A 136 18.35 -2.06 9.05
N ASP A 137 17.75 -1.05 9.68
CA ASP A 137 18.51 0.02 10.36
C ASP A 137 19.25 -0.51 11.59
N ILE A 138 18.63 -1.44 12.34
CA ILE A 138 19.29 -2.14 13.45
C ILE A 138 20.48 -2.97 12.93
N LEU A 139 20.29 -3.72 11.85
CA LEU A 139 21.35 -4.53 11.22
C LEU A 139 22.50 -3.65 10.72
N ALA A 140 22.21 -2.52 10.08
CA ALA A 140 23.23 -1.57 9.63
C ALA A 140 24.02 -0.96 10.80
N ALA A 141 23.33 -0.63 11.90
CA ALA A 141 23.95 -0.10 13.11
C ALA A 141 24.82 -1.13 13.87
N GLN A 142 24.46 -2.42 13.82
CA GLN A 142 25.23 -3.52 14.40
C GLN A 142 26.44 -3.91 13.52
N ALA A 143 26.27 -3.95 12.19
CA ALA A 143 27.36 -4.20 11.24
C ALA A 143 28.45 -3.12 11.32
N GLY A 144 28.10 -1.88 11.67
CA GLY A 144 29.06 -0.80 11.92
C GLY A 144 29.85 -0.91 13.24
N ARG A 145 29.53 -1.86 14.13
CA ARG A 145 30.13 -1.97 15.48
C ARG A 145 30.87 -3.27 15.76
N THR A 146 30.66 -4.34 14.99
CA THR A 146 31.12 -5.68 15.40
C THR A 146 31.76 -6.46 14.26
N ASP A 147 32.95 -7.02 14.55
CA ASP A 147 33.71 -7.91 13.67
C ASP A 147 32.85 -9.08 13.15
N ALA A 148 33.12 -9.50 11.92
CA ALA A 148 32.23 -10.24 11.04
C ALA A 148 31.69 -11.60 11.55
N ARG A 149 32.07 -12.10 12.72
CA ARG A 149 31.61 -13.40 13.27
C ARG A 149 30.28 -13.32 14.03
N GLU A 150 29.91 -12.19 14.63
CA GLU A 150 28.67 -12.08 15.43
C GLU A 150 27.43 -11.73 14.60
N ALA A 151 27.60 -11.13 13.42
CA ALA A 151 26.50 -10.73 12.53
C ALA A 151 25.66 -11.91 12.01
N VAL A 152 26.25 -13.10 11.88
CA VAL A 152 25.55 -14.32 11.41
C VAL A 152 24.60 -14.86 12.48
N SER A 153 25.01 -14.84 13.75
CA SER A 153 24.15 -15.24 14.86
C SER A 153 22.98 -14.27 15.05
N ALA A 154 23.24 -12.97 14.90
CA ALA A 154 22.21 -11.94 15.01
C ALA A 154 21.15 -12.02 13.89
N ALA A 155 21.55 -12.47 12.68
CA ALA A 155 20.62 -12.69 11.58
C ALA A 155 19.67 -13.88 11.86
N ASP A 156 20.16 -14.99 12.42
CA ASP A 156 19.32 -16.14 12.76
C ASP A 156 18.38 -15.83 13.95
N ASP A 157 18.81 -15.03 14.92
CA ASP A 157 17.95 -14.53 16.01
C ASP A 157 16.82 -13.62 15.49
N LEU A 158 17.11 -12.80 14.46
CA LEU A 158 16.13 -11.94 13.79
C LEU A 158 15.02 -12.76 13.09
N PHE A 159 15.37 -13.90 12.49
CA PHE A 159 14.38 -14.78 11.86
C PHE A 159 13.48 -15.45 12.90
N ALA A 160 14.04 -15.90 14.02
CA ALA A 160 13.27 -16.50 15.11
C ALA A 160 12.34 -15.48 15.82
N GLU A 161 12.69 -14.20 15.81
CA GLU A 161 11.84 -13.12 16.31
C GLU A 161 10.71 -12.77 15.32
N LEU A 162 11.02 -12.76 14.02
CA LEU A 162 10.02 -12.54 12.97
C LEU A 162 8.94 -13.62 12.94
N ASP A 163 9.32 -14.90 13.11
CA ASP A 163 8.37 -16.02 13.17
C ASP A 163 7.47 -15.95 14.41
N ARG A 164 8.00 -15.58 15.57
CA ARG A 164 7.21 -15.36 16.81
C ARG A 164 6.27 -14.16 16.71
N MET A 165 6.64 -13.13 15.95
CA MET A 165 5.76 -11.98 15.69
C MET A 165 4.64 -12.30 14.71
N ALA A 166 4.87 -13.15 13.71
CA ALA A 166 3.84 -13.61 12.79
C ALA A 166 2.72 -14.36 13.53
N GLU A 167 3.06 -15.15 14.56
CA GLU A 167 2.08 -15.80 15.43
C GLU A 167 1.29 -14.79 16.30
N LYS A 168 1.91 -13.69 16.72
CA LYS A 168 1.29 -12.68 17.59
C LYS A 168 0.36 -11.70 16.86
N MET A 169 0.56 -11.52 15.55
CA MET A 169 -0.25 -10.62 14.69
C MET A 169 -1.66 -11.15 14.38
N GLY A 170 -2.03 -12.36 14.81
CA GLY A 170 -3.41 -12.84 14.74
C GLY A 170 -4.39 -12.19 15.72
N SER A 171 -3.94 -11.24 16.55
CA SER A 171 -4.73 -10.57 17.59
C SER A 171 -4.98 -9.11 17.20
N ALA A 172 -6.22 -8.82 16.77
CA ALA A 172 -6.70 -7.53 16.32
C ALA A 172 -6.87 -6.51 17.48
N ASP A 173 -6.27 -5.33 17.35
CA ASP A 173 -6.83 -4.03 17.77
C ASP A 173 -5.81 -2.92 17.43
N ASP A 174 -6.11 -2.11 16.41
CA ASP A 174 -5.64 -0.72 16.18
C ASP A 174 -5.92 -0.27 14.72
N ARG A 175 -7.19 -0.31 14.29
CA ARG A 175 -7.57 0.00 12.89
C ARG A 175 -7.69 1.51 12.59
N THR A 176 -7.99 2.36 13.57
CA THR A 176 -8.44 3.75 13.30
C THR A 176 -7.34 4.81 13.36
N ALA A 177 -6.25 4.57 14.09
CA ALA A 177 -5.06 5.44 14.04
C ALA A 177 -4.24 5.19 12.76
N ALA A 178 -4.27 3.94 12.29
CA ALA A 178 -3.51 3.46 11.16
C ALA A 178 -3.98 4.10 9.83
N GLU A 179 -5.28 4.40 9.66
CA GLU A 179 -5.80 5.09 8.47
C GLU A 179 -5.16 6.45 8.19
N ARG A 180 -4.91 7.28 9.23
CA ARG A 180 -4.23 8.57 9.06
C ARG A 180 -2.73 8.42 8.85
N GLU A 181 -2.11 7.42 9.47
CA GLU A 181 -0.69 7.13 9.30
C GLU A 181 -0.40 6.64 7.87
N VAL A 182 -1.36 5.98 7.22
CA VAL A 182 -1.23 5.49 5.85
C VAL A 182 -1.31 6.56 4.79
N ASP A 183 -2.16 7.59 4.96
CA ASP A 183 -2.13 8.75 4.07
C ASP A 183 -0.81 9.54 4.22
N ALA A 184 -0.30 9.68 5.45
CA ALA A 184 0.99 10.34 5.67
C ALA A 184 2.18 9.53 5.10
N LEU A 185 2.16 8.21 5.24
CA LEU A 185 3.14 7.31 4.62
C LEU A 185 3.02 7.29 3.08
N PHE A 186 1.83 7.52 2.54
CA PHE A 186 1.64 7.68 1.09
C PHE A 186 2.38 8.92 0.57
N ASP A 187 2.31 10.05 1.28
CA ASP A 187 3.05 11.25 0.89
C ASP A 187 4.57 11.09 1.06
N GLU A 188 5.02 10.27 2.02
CA GLU A 188 6.44 9.97 2.25
C GLU A 188 7.03 8.96 1.24
N PHE A 189 6.22 8.04 0.72
CA PHE A 189 6.70 6.90 -0.07
C PHE A 189 6.03 6.70 -1.44
N GLY A 190 5.10 7.60 -1.82
CA GLY A 190 4.42 7.54 -3.10
C GLY A 190 5.35 7.76 -4.30
N PRO A 191 4.88 7.52 -5.53
CA PRO A 191 5.67 7.74 -6.76
C PRO A 191 6.09 9.20 -6.97
N ASP A 192 5.42 10.14 -6.27
CA ASP A 192 5.72 11.57 -6.24
C ASP A 192 6.56 11.98 -5.01
N ALA A 193 6.97 11.04 -4.15
CA ALA A 193 7.83 11.33 -3.00
C ALA A 193 9.18 11.86 -3.49
N GLU A 194 9.58 13.03 -2.95
CA GLU A 194 10.83 13.68 -3.31
C GLU A 194 11.99 12.70 -3.03
N PRO A 195 12.85 12.38 -4.02
CA PRO A 195 13.99 11.52 -3.78
C PRO A 195 14.83 12.14 -2.65
N PRO A 196 15.38 11.32 -1.72
CA PRO A 196 16.20 11.85 -0.65
C PRO A 196 17.29 12.73 -1.25
N SER A 197 17.34 13.98 -0.79
CA SER A 197 18.30 14.98 -1.29
C SER A 197 19.68 14.33 -1.38
N PRO A 198 20.38 14.43 -2.52
CA PRO A 198 21.70 13.84 -2.66
C PRO A 198 22.53 14.33 -1.49
N ALA A 199 23.16 13.39 -0.77
CA ALA A 199 24.04 13.71 0.34
C ALA A 199 25.00 14.82 -0.11
N PRO A 200 25.22 15.87 0.71
CA PRO A 200 26.05 17.00 0.32
C PRO A 200 27.36 16.45 -0.23
N GLU A 201 27.67 16.75 -1.49
CA GLU A 201 28.90 16.31 -2.14
C GLU A 201 30.06 16.65 -1.21
N MET A 202 30.65 15.60 -0.64
CA MET A 202 31.74 15.76 0.28
C MET A 202 32.91 16.32 -0.52
N ASP A 203 33.29 17.56 -0.23
CA ASP A 203 34.44 18.23 -0.83
C ASP A 203 35.72 17.43 -0.50
N VAL A 204 36.08 16.56 -1.44
CA VAL A 204 37.21 15.63 -1.34
C VAL A 204 38.52 16.41 -1.21
N ASP A 205 38.58 17.61 -1.78
CA ASP A 205 39.75 18.48 -1.74
C ASP A 205 39.97 19.05 -0.34
N ALA A 206 38.91 19.47 0.34
CA ALA A 206 38.97 19.93 1.73
C ALA A 206 39.50 18.84 2.69
N ARG A 207 39.14 17.57 2.43
CA ARG A 207 39.59 16.43 3.26
C ARG A 207 41.04 16.02 2.94
N LEU A 208 41.45 16.13 1.67
CA LEU A 208 42.83 15.93 1.24
C LEU A 208 43.78 16.98 1.82
N GLU A 209 43.35 18.25 1.91
CA GLU A 209 44.13 19.30 2.56
C GLU A 209 44.25 19.06 4.07
N ALA A 210 43.17 18.66 4.73
CA ALA A 210 43.21 18.32 6.16
C ALA A 210 44.18 17.16 6.44
N LEU A 211 44.19 16.14 5.56
CA LEU A 211 45.09 14.99 5.67
C LEU A 211 46.55 15.39 5.41
N LYS A 212 46.82 16.23 4.39
CA LYS A 212 48.17 16.76 4.12
C LYS A 212 48.69 17.62 5.28
N ARG A 213 47.81 18.41 5.90
CA ARG A 213 48.14 19.26 7.05
C ARG A 213 48.39 18.43 8.33
N ALA A 214 47.74 17.27 8.45
CA ALA A 214 48.01 16.31 9.53
C ALA A 214 49.34 15.56 9.32
N MET A 215 49.64 15.12 8.09
CA MET A 215 50.88 14.40 7.78
C MET A 215 52.13 15.28 7.72
N GLY A 216 51.98 16.60 7.52
CA GLY A 216 53.11 17.54 7.54
C GLY A 216 53.58 17.95 8.95
N LYS A 217 53.00 17.39 10.02
CA LYS A 217 53.41 17.64 11.41
C LYS A 217 54.28 16.55 12.03
N ASP A 218 54.48 15.43 11.32
CA ASP A 218 55.37 14.34 11.72
C ASP A 218 56.58 14.24 10.79
N GLY A 219 57.34 15.34 10.66
CA GLY A 219 58.59 15.44 9.92
C GLY A 219 59.67 16.15 10.72
#